data_AF-A0A924LCJ1-F1
#
_entry.id   AF-A0A924LCJ1-F1
#
_cell.length_a   1.000
_cell.length_b   1.000
_cell.length_c   1.000
_cell.angle_alpha   90.00
_cell.angle_beta   90.00
_cell.angle_gamma   90.00
#
_symmetry.space_group_name_H-M   'P 1'
#
loop_
_entity.id
_entity.type
_entity.pdbx_description
1 polymer ?
#
loop_
_entity_poly.entity_id
_entity_poly.type
_entity_poly.pdbx_seq_one_letter_code
_entity_poly.pdbx_strand_id
1 'polypeptide(L)'
;IDVARKTPPQVTCGDLLEVLPEQVDIARKYGEVVGFHCAVIAYLDLEERAEFQAMMLRLVNDGACRWVSNESKRVLPDIASSGPTIPNELSTFVLGLDGQAVAWTHGHGTSMKWVQANRRVG
;
A
#
# COMPACT_ATOMS: atom_id res chain seq x y z
N ILE A 1 -23.34 7.45 4.53
CA ILE A 1 -22.80 8.80 4.85
C ILE A 1 -23.08 9.21 6.31
N ASP A 2 -24.12 8.66 6.97
CA ASP A 2 -24.52 9.08 8.32
C ASP A 2 -23.46 8.83 9.40
N VAL A 3 -22.70 7.73 9.31
CA VAL A 3 -21.55 7.46 10.18
C VAL A 3 -20.49 8.56 10.00
N ALA A 4 -20.08 8.85 8.76
CA ALA A 4 -19.11 9.90 8.47
C ALA A 4 -19.59 11.31 8.84
N ARG A 5 -20.92 11.57 8.86
CA ARG A 5 -21.44 12.86 9.38
C ARG A 5 -21.36 12.96 10.89
N LYS A 6 -21.62 11.87 11.62
CA LYS A 6 -21.59 11.84 13.09
C LYS A 6 -20.17 11.77 13.64
N THR A 7 -19.27 11.15 12.89
CA THR A 7 -17.86 10.98 13.25
C THR A 7 -17.03 11.17 11.99
N PRO A 8 -16.75 12.44 11.61
CA PRO A 8 -15.97 12.72 10.41
C PRO A 8 -14.56 12.14 10.53
N PRO A 9 -14.00 11.60 9.43
CA PRO A 9 -12.61 11.19 9.43
C PRO A 9 -11.70 12.40 9.65
N GLN A 10 -10.58 12.19 10.32
CA GLN A 10 -9.52 13.20 10.37
C GLN A 10 -8.87 13.30 8.99
N VAL A 11 -8.72 14.52 8.49
CA VAL A 11 -8.11 14.79 7.19
C VAL A 11 -6.95 15.75 7.43
N THR A 12 -5.75 15.30 7.08
CA THR A 12 -4.52 16.06 7.20
C THR A 12 -4.06 16.49 5.81
N CYS A 13 -3.81 17.78 5.63
CA CYS A 13 -3.22 18.32 4.39
C CYS A 13 -1.69 18.30 4.52
N GLY A 14 -0.98 17.87 3.47
CA GLY A 14 0.47 17.88 3.43
C GLY A 14 1.04 16.98 2.34
N ASP A 15 2.36 16.92 2.28
CA ASP A 15 3.10 15.95 1.47
C ASP A 15 3.13 14.60 2.19
N LEU A 16 2.77 13.53 1.48
CA LEU A 16 2.74 12.18 2.02
C LEU A 16 4.12 11.70 2.49
N LEU A 17 5.21 12.18 1.88
CA LEU A 17 6.57 11.80 2.28
C LEU A 17 6.95 12.43 3.63
N GLU A 18 6.37 13.59 3.94
CA GLU A 18 6.66 14.33 5.17
C GLU A 18 5.72 13.96 6.31
N VAL A 19 4.41 13.92 6.05
CA VAL A 19 3.40 13.86 7.13
C VAL A 19 3.06 12.43 7.56
N LEU A 20 3.27 11.43 6.70
CA LEU A 20 2.77 10.08 6.94
C LEU A 20 3.33 9.42 8.20
N PRO A 21 4.63 9.54 8.54
CA PRO A 21 5.16 8.96 9.79
C PRO A 21 4.45 9.49 11.04
N GLU A 22 4.18 10.79 11.11
CA GLU A 22 3.46 11.40 12.23
C GLU A 22 2.01 10.88 12.31
N GLN A 23 1.34 10.74 11.16
CA GLN A 23 -0.03 10.21 11.12
C GLN A 23 -0.08 8.76 11.62
N VAL A 24 0.93 7.95 11.32
CA VAL A 24 1.06 6.58 11.85
C VAL A 24 1.20 6.62 13.37
N ASP A 25 2.08 7.46 13.93
CA ASP A 25 2.26 7.57 15.38
C ASP A 25 0.99 8.03 16.12
N ILE A 26 0.20 8.91 15.52
CA ILE A 26 -1.11 9.30 16.04
C ILE A 26 -2.07 8.11 16.02
N ALA A 27 -2.16 7.39 14.89
CA ALA A 27 -3.08 6.28 14.71
C ALA A 27 -2.75 5.08 15.62
N ARG A 28 -1.47 4.81 15.88
CA ARG A 28 -1.00 3.70 16.74
C ARG A 28 -1.56 3.74 18.15
N LYS A 29 -1.96 4.92 18.64
CA LYS A 29 -2.58 5.09 19.97
C LYS A 29 -3.97 4.47 20.05
N TYR A 30 -4.59 4.18 18.91
CA TYR A 30 -5.97 3.68 18.81
C TYR A 30 -6.06 2.20 18.39
N GLY A 31 -4.97 1.59 17.91
CA GLY A 31 -4.94 0.18 17.51
C GLY A 31 -3.88 -0.13 16.45
N GLU A 32 -4.01 -1.29 15.80
CA GLU A 32 -3.18 -1.68 14.67
C GLU A 32 -3.41 -0.73 13.49
N VAL A 33 -2.33 -0.12 12.99
CA VAL A 33 -2.38 0.81 11.87
C VAL A 33 -2.26 0.05 10.56
N VAL A 34 -3.16 0.31 9.63
CA VAL A 34 -3.11 -0.20 8.26
C VAL A 34 -2.98 0.98 7.31
N GLY A 35 -1.79 1.16 6.73
CA GLY A 35 -1.57 2.13 5.65
C GLY A 35 -2.08 1.54 4.34
N PHE A 36 -3.14 2.13 3.77
CA PHE A 36 -3.73 1.67 2.51
C PHE A 36 -3.67 2.77 1.45
N HIS A 37 -3.17 2.43 0.26
CA HIS A 37 -3.28 3.29 -0.93
C HIS A 37 -3.51 2.49 -2.21
N CYS A 38 -4.14 3.16 -3.19
CA CYS A 38 -4.43 2.59 -4.49
C CYS A 38 -4.36 3.65 -5.58
N ALA A 39 -3.52 3.46 -6.60
CA ALA A 39 -3.33 4.41 -7.70
C ALA A 39 -2.94 5.84 -7.24
N VAL A 40 -2.25 5.98 -6.10
CA VAL A 40 -1.92 7.30 -5.52
C VAL A 40 -0.47 7.67 -5.80
N ILE A 41 0.47 6.79 -5.52
CA ILE A 41 1.90 7.11 -5.66
C ILE A 41 2.37 7.07 -7.12
N ALA A 42 1.48 6.74 -8.06
CA ALA A 42 1.72 6.88 -9.50
C ALA A 42 1.92 8.35 -9.94
N TYR A 43 1.49 9.33 -9.12
CA TYR A 43 1.70 10.76 -9.39
C TYR A 43 3.07 11.28 -8.94
N LEU A 44 3.75 10.54 -8.05
CA LEU A 44 5.12 10.83 -7.66
C LEU A 44 6.07 10.52 -8.80
N ASP A 45 7.23 11.18 -8.81
CA ASP A 45 8.33 10.81 -9.69
C ASP A 45 9.02 9.51 -9.24
N LEU A 46 10.06 9.08 -9.96
CA LEU A 46 10.74 7.81 -9.67
C LEU A 46 11.51 7.83 -8.35
N GLU A 47 12.10 8.96 -7.99
CA GLU A 47 12.89 9.11 -6.76
C GLU A 47 11.95 9.15 -5.54
N GLU A 48 10.89 9.93 -5.62
CA GLU A 48 9.84 10.02 -4.60
C GLU A 48 9.14 8.68 -4.36
N ARG A 49 8.92 7.85 -5.40
CA ARG A 49 8.39 6.49 -5.23
C ARG A 49 9.34 5.59 -4.45
N ALA A 50 10.64 5.68 -4.74
CA ALA A 50 11.66 4.90 -4.03
C ALA A 50 11.75 5.35 -2.56
N GLU A 51 11.70 6.65 -2.31
CA GLU A 51 11.66 7.22 -0.96
C GLU A 51 10.42 6.75 -0.20
N PHE A 52 9.24 6.84 -0.83
CA PHE A 52 7.99 6.35 -0.24
C PHE A 52 8.09 4.86 0.13
N GLN A 53 8.59 4.02 -0.78
CA GLN A 53 8.75 2.60 -0.53
C GLN A 53 9.71 2.36 0.65
N ALA A 54 10.85 3.04 0.69
CA ALA A 54 11.81 2.92 1.78
C ALA A 54 11.23 3.34 3.13
N MET A 55 10.49 4.45 3.16
CA MET A 55 9.77 4.93 4.35
C MET A 55 8.75 3.88 4.83
N MET A 56 7.90 3.37 3.95
CA MET A 56 6.87 2.39 4.32
C MET A 56 7.48 1.07 4.80
N LEU A 57 8.55 0.58 4.16
CA LEU A 57 9.26 -0.62 4.62
C LEU A 57 9.88 -0.41 6.00
N ARG A 58 10.45 0.77 6.29
CA ARG A 58 10.94 1.10 7.63
C ARG A 58 9.81 1.06 8.66
N LEU A 59 8.67 1.70 8.39
CA LEU A 59 7.52 1.70 9.29
C LEU A 59 7.00 0.27 9.56
N VAL A 60 6.94 -0.58 8.53
CA VAL A 60 6.56 -1.99 8.68
C VAL A 60 7.59 -2.75 9.54
N ASN A 61 8.88 -2.59 9.28
CA ASN A 61 9.95 -3.27 10.01
C ASN A 61 10.02 -2.84 11.48
N ASP A 62 9.69 -1.58 11.77
CA ASP A 62 9.58 -1.04 13.14
C ASP A 62 8.29 -1.51 13.85
N GLY A 63 7.47 -2.35 13.20
CA GLY A 63 6.18 -2.81 13.69
C GLY A 63 5.17 -1.66 13.85
N ALA A 64 5.34 -0.57 13.10
CA ALA A 64 4.53 0.63 13.21
C ALA A 64 3.19 0.54 12.50
N CYS A 65 3.15 -0.20 11.40
CA CYS A 65 1.93 -0.44 10.65
C CYS A 65 2.03 -1.74 9.85
N ARG A 66 0.87 -2.14 9.31
CA ARG A 66 0.76 -3.00 8.13
C ARG A 66 0.66 -2.09 6.91
N TRP A 67 1.27 -2.48 5.79
CA TRP A 67 1.17 -1.70 4.56
C TRP A 67 0.45 -2.49 3.47
N VAL A 68 -0.65 -1.94 2.96
CA VAL A 68 -1.39 -2.46 1.81
C VAL A 68 -1.28 -1.49 0.64
N SER A 69 -0.58 -1.89 -0.41
CA SER A 69 -0.45 -1.14 -1.66
C SER A 69 -1.23 -1.81 -2.77
N ASN A 70 -1.95 -1.06 -3.60
CA ASN A 70 -2.59 -1.59 -4.79
C ASN A 70 -2.29 -0.68 -5.99
N GLU A 71 -1.23 -1.00 -6.70
CA GLU A 71 -0.66 -0.11 -7.72
C GLU A 71 -0.42 -0.85 -9.04
N SER A 72 -0.35 -0.11 -10.15
CA SER A 72 0.10 -0.69 -11.42
C SER A 72 1.46 -1.36 -11.25
N LYS A 73 1.71 -2.48 -11.94
CA LYS A 73 2.95 -3.26 -11.84
C LYS A 73 4.26 -2.48 -12.10
N ARG A 74 4.17 -1.25 -12.62
CA ARG A 74 5.31 -0.36 -12.91
C ARG A 74 5.59 0.66 -11.80
N VAL A 75 4.70 0.81 -10.82
CA VAL A 75 4.76 1.87 -9.81
C VAL A 75 5.65 1.45 -8.63
N LEU A 76 5.53 0.19 -8.19
CA LEU A 76 6.37 -0.44 -7.16
C LEU A 76 7.02 -1.71 -7.72
N PRO A 77 8.08 -1.60 -8.54
CA PRO A 77 8.68 -2.76 -9.23
C PRO A 77 9.25 -3.81 -8.27
N ASP A 78 9.75 -3.40 -7.10
CA ASP A 78 10.28 -4.32 -6.10
C ASP A 78 9.17 -5.20 -5.51
N ILE A 79 8.00 -4.62 -5.23
CA ILE A 79 6.83 -5.39 -4.81
C ILE A 79 6.38 -6.30 -5.95
N ALA A 80 6.27 -5.78 -7.17
CA ALA A 80 5.83 -6.57 -8.33
C ALA A 80 6.75 -7.79 -8.59
N SER A 81 8.05 -7.65 -8.37
CA SER A 81 9.05 -8.70 -8.57
C SER A 81 9.15 -9.72 -7.43
N SER A 82 8.56 -9.43 -6.26
CA SER A 82 8.48 -10.39 -5.14
C SER A 82 7.46 -11.53 -5.37
N GLY A 83 6.61 -11.42 -6.40
CA GLY A 83 5.64 -12.44 -6.81
C GLY A 83 6.03 -13.16 -8.10
N PRO A 84 5.12 -13.96 -8.68
CA PRO A 84 5.34 -14.59 -9.98
C PRO A 84 5.57 -13.56 -11.08
N THR A 85 6.37 -13.91 -12.09
CA THR A 85 6.63 -13.05 -13.25
C THR A 85 5.33 -12.61 -13.91
N ILE A 86 5.16 -11.30 -14.05
CA ILE A 86 3.99 -10.70 -14.68
C ILE A 86 4.29 -10.50 -16.17
N PRO A 87 3.50 -11.09 -17.09
CA PRO A 87 3.69 -10.86 -18.51
C PRO A 87 3.63 -9.37 -18.86
N ASN A 88 4.45 -8.91 -19.80
CA ASN A 88 4.60 -7.47 -20.10
C ASN A 88 3.32 -6.86 -20.66
N GLU A 89 2.59 -7.62 -21.47
CA GLU A 89 1.31 -7.29 -22.11
C GLU A 89 0.13 -7.30 -21.14
N LEU A 90 0.25 -7.98 -19.99
CA LEU A 90 -0.83 -8.03 -19.01
C LEU A 90 -0.95 -6.69 -18.27
N SER A 91 -1.99 -5.93 -18.55
CA SER A 91 -2.35 -4.76 -17.75
C SER A 91 -2.94 -5.22 -16.42
N THR A 92 -2.17 -5.11 -15.34
CA THR A 92 -2.58 -5.52 -14.00
C THR A 92 -2.01 -4.59 -12.96
N PHE A 93 -2.75 -4.45 -11.86
CA PHE A 93 -2.24 -3.95 -10.61
C PHE A 93 -1.67 -5.12 -9.80
N VAL A 94 -0.82 -4.79 -8.85
CA VAL A 94 -0.26 -5.70 -7.86
C VAL A 94 -0.73 -5.22 -6.51
N LEU A 95 -1.42 -6.11 -5.79
CA LEU A 95 -1.75 -5.94 -4.40
C LEU A 95 -0.54 -6.42 -3.58
N GLY A 96 0.09 -5.48 -2.87
CA GLY A 96 1.18 -5.73 -1.94
C GLY A 96 0.70 -5.73 -0.49
N LEU A 97 1.26 -6.62 0.32
CA LEU A 97 1.22 -6.58 1.78
C LEU A 97 2.65 -6.51 2.28
N ASP A 98 3.01 -5.46 3.01
CA ASP A 98 4.35 -5.27 3.59
C ASP A 98 5.51 -5.38 2.59
N GLY A 99 5.33 -4.79 1.41
CA GLY A 99 6.34 -4.89 0.36
C GLY A 99 6.37 -6.23 -0.39
N GLN A 100 5.40 -7.14 -0.15
CA GLN A 100 5.31 -8.44 -0.83
C GLN A 100 4.04 -8.56 -1.65
N ALA A 101 4.15 -8.95 -2.92
CA ALA A 101 3.00 -9.16 -3.79
C ALA A 101 2.16 -10.36 -3.34
N VAL A 102 0.89 -10.13 -3.01
CA VAL A 102 -0.05 -11.17 -2.58
C VAL A 102 -1.10 -11.51 -3.63
N ALA A 103 -1.48 -10.55 -4.49
CA ALA A 103 -2.42 -10.77 -5.57
C ALA A 103 -2.15 -9.88 -6.79
N TRP A 104 -2.65 -10.30 -7.95
CA TRP A 104 -2.86 -9.45 -9.11
C TRP A 104 -4.31 -8.97 -9.12
N THR A 105 -4.52 -7.68 -9.38
CA THR A 105 -5.84 -7.04 -9.32
C THR A 105 -6.12 -6.24 -10.59
N HIS A 106 -7.40 -6.05 -10.91
CA HIS A 106 -7.79 -4.99 -11.84
C HIS A 106 -7.72 -3.64 -11.13
N GLY A 107 -7.19 -2.60 -11.78
CA GLY A 107 -7.02 -1.27 -11.20
C GLY A 107 -8.32 -0.59 -10.74
N HIS A 108 -9.47 -1.05 -11.24
CA HIS A 108 -10.80 -0.58 -10.82
C HIS A 108 -11.63 -1.64 -10.09
N GLY A 109 -10.99 -2.71 -9.60
CA GLY A 109 -11.64 -3.67 -8.68
C GLY A 109 -12.57 -4.72 -9.31
N THR A 110 -12.50 -4.96 -10.63
CA THR A 110 -13.36 -5.95 -11.30
C THR A 110 -12.88 -7.39 -11.16
N SER A 111 -11.59 -7.61 -10.84
CA SER A 111 -11.02 -8.94 -10.67
C SER A 111 -9.84 -8.95 -9.70
N MET A 112 -9.62 -10.09 -9.05
CA MET A 112 -8.46 -10.37 -8.22
C MET A 112 -8.04 -11.84 -8.36
N LYS A 113 -6.73 -12.08 -8.42
CA LYS A 113 -6.12 -13.42 -8.43
C LYS A 113 -4.98 -13.46 -7.41
N TRP A 114 -5.11 -14.30 -6.39
CA TRP A 114 -4.03 -14.54 -5.43
C TRP A 114 -2.81 -15.17 -6.12
N VAL A 115 -1.61 -14.74 -5.71
CA VAL A 115 -0.34 -15.21 -6.30
C VAL A 115 0.67 -15.72 -5.28
N GLN A 116 0.43 -15.51 -3.99
CA GLN A 116 1.14 -16.21 -2.92
C GLN A 116 0.30 -17.38 -2.40
N ALA A 117 0.96 -18.49 -2.08
CA ALA A 117 0.34 -19.57 -1.34
C ALA A 117 0.14 -19.11 0.11
N ASN A 118 -1.10 -19.16 0.59
CA ASN A 118 -1.48 -18.82 1.96
C ASN A 118 -0.45 -19.34 2.99
N ARG A 119 0.36 -18.45 3.57
CA ARG A 119 0.96 -18.74 4.87
C ARG A 119 -0.20 -18.73 5.86
N ARG A 120 -0.72 -19.91 6.19
CA ARG A 120 -1.56 -20.06 7.39
C ARG A 120 -0.69 -19.56 8.54
N VAL A 121 -1.09 -18.44 9.14
CA VAL A 121 -0.56 -18.00 10.43
C VAL A 121 -0.91 -19.12 11.41
N GLY A 122 0.11 -19.77 11.96
CA GLY A 122 -0.02 -20.77 13.02
C GLY A 122 -0.24 -20.12 14.37
#